data_AF-A0A371KUB2-F1
#
_entry.id   AF-A0A371KUB2-F1
#
_cell.length_a   1.000
_cell.length_b   1.000
_cell.length_c   1.000
_cell.angle_alpha   90.00
_cell.angle_beta   90.00
_cell.angle_gamma   90.00
#
_symmetry.space_group_name_H-M   'P 1'
#
loop_
_entity.id
_entity.type
_entity.pdbx_description
1 polymer ?
#
loop_
_entity_poly.entity_id
_entity_poly.type
_entity_poly.pdbx_seq_one_letter_code
_entity_poly.pdbx_strand_id
1 'polypeptide(L)'
;MAEYPLKQRFVLDTSLFLSEEIRDDDETFEEGIERLLDTIAAARLDLNISCYMPPSIAAELEHILRERGVSEDVLGKLDTWVIKKHPDRYEVYIPAEVVYRFIDEMSDRVNRGLRVSEKAVRKAEESKQRSNGGSKLSDVDKVISDLREDYRGALRQGVLDSREDFDLLILARELNAGVVTEDTGIISWAADFGLRNLRGRAFPTLLEEYLVALDSPRPWTKGDDGVDPDRL
;
A
#
# COMPACT_ATOMS: atom_id res chain seq x y z
N MET A 1 -16.99 28.98 -13.41
CA MET A 1 -15.97 28.04 -12.91
C MET A 1 -16.73 26.78 -12.56
N ALA A 2 -16.56 25.70 -13.32
CA ALA A 2 -17.24 24.45 -12.99
C ALA A 2 -16.72 24.00 -11.62
N GLU A 3 -17.60 23.99 -10.63
CA GLU A 3 -17.36 23.34 -9.35
C GLU A 3 -17.08 21.87 -9.68
N TYR A 4 -15.82 21.43 -9.58
CA TYR A 4 -15.48 20.03 -9.81
C TYR A 4 -16.26 19.20 -8.78
N PRO A 5 -17.28 18.42 -9.19
CA PRO A 5 -18.32 17.98 -8.26
C PRO A 5 -17.79 17.07 -7.16
N LEU A 6 -16.63 16.43 -7.37
CA LEU A 6 -15.94 15.63 -6.36
C LEU A 6 -14.42 15.70 -6.59
N LYS A 7 -13.68 16.37 -5.70
CA LYS A 7 -12.22 16.28 -5.67
C LYS A 7 -11.82 14.84 -5.33
N GLN A 8 -11.30 14.10 -6.30
CA GLN A 8 -10.80 12.75 -6.06
C GLN A 8 -9.36 12.79 -5.56
N ARG A 9 -9.08 11.92 -4.58
CA ARG A 9 -7.76 11.76 -4.00
C ARG A 9 -7.39 10.29 -3.99
N PHE A 10 -6.13 10.01 -4.27
CA PHE A 10 -5.56 8.67 -4.20
C PHE A 10 -4.30 8.68 -3.34
N VAL A 11 -4.10 7.62 -2.57
CA VAL A 11 -2.83 7.34 -1.91
C VAL A 11 -2.18 6.16 -2.64
N LEU A 12 -0.97 6.38 -3.12
CA LEU A 12 -0.25 5.45 -3.98
C LEU A 12 0.72 4.63 -3.14
N ASP A 13 0.72 3.33 -3.37
CA ASP A 13 1.72 2.40 -2.84
C ASP A 13 2.90 2.24 -3.83
N THR A 14 4.05 1.79 -3.33
CA THR A 14 5.22 1.46 -4.16
C THR A 14 4.91 0.40 -5.21
N SER A 15 4.06 -0.58 -4.87
CA SER A 15 3.71 -1.69 -5.77
C SER A 15 3.08 -1.21 -7.09
N LEU A 16 2.41 -0.05 -7.11
CA LEU A 16 1.94 0.58 -8.35
C LEU A 16 3.09 0.82 -9.33
N PHE A 17 4.18 1.44 -8.85
CA PHE A 17 5.32 1.83 -9.68
C PHE A 17 6.25 0.67 -10.01
N LEU A 18 6.24 -0.37 -9.17
CA LEU A 18 7.12 -1.52 -9.31
C LEU A 18 6.48 -2.68 -10.08
N SER A 19 5.16 -2.66 -10.27
CA SER A 19 4.45 -3.70 -11.01
C SER A 19 4.80 -3.66 -12.49
N GLU A 20 4.99 -4.84 -13.08
CA GLU A 20 5.17 -4.97 -14.52
C GLU A 20 3.88 -4.69 -15.30
N GLU A 21 2.73 -4.83 -14.63
CA GLU A 21 1.40 -4.81 -15.23
C GLU A 21 0.92 -3.40 -15.61
N ILE A 22 1.62 -2.36 -15.16
CA ILE A 22 1.35 -0.98 -15.57
C ILE A 22 2.08 -0.61 -16.87
N ARG A 23 3.00 -1.45 -17.35
CA ARG A 23 3.80 -1.21 -18.56
C ARG A 23 3.11 -1.83 -19.78
N ASP A 24 3.20 -1.14 -20.91
CA ASP A 24 2.83 -1.72 -22.19
C ASP A 24 3.91 -2.71 -22.67
N ASP A 25 3.56 -3.63 -23.58
CA ASP A 25 4.43 -4.74 -24.00
C ASP A 25 5.81 -4.31 -24.53
N ASP A 26 5.91 -3.09 -25.09
CA ASP A 26 7.12 -2.54 -25.70
C ASP A 26 7.84 -1.50 -24.82
N GLU A 27 7.35 -1.22 -23.60
CA GLU A 27 7.92 -0.19 -22.72
C GLU A 27 9.04 -0.74 -21.82
N THR A 28 10.10 0.07 -21.66
CA THR A 28 11.06 -0.12 -20.59
C THR A 28 10.44 0.19 -19.22
N PHE A 29 11.12 -0.21 -18.14
CA PHE A 29 10.69 0.10 -16.77
C PHE A 29 10.57 1.61 -16.52
N GLU A 30 11.50 2.41 -17.04
CA GLU A 30 11.49 3.86 -16.90
C GLU A 30 10.38 4.51 -17.73
N GLU A 31 10.20 4.09 -18.99
CA GLU A 31 9.14 4.63 -19.87
C GLU A 31 7.74 4.41 -19.28
N GLY A 32 7.47 3.23 -18.70
CA GLY A 32 6.18 2.97 -18.07
C GLY A 32 5.92 3.85 -16.83
N ILE A 33 6.95 4.13 -16.03
CA ILE A 33 6.85 5.06 -14.89
C ILE A 33 6.63 6.49 -15.40
N GLU A 34 7.39 6.90 -16.41
CA GLU A 34 7.27 8.23 -17.01
C GLU A 34 5.86 8.46 -17.56
N ARG A 35 5.32 7.51 -18.33
CA ARG A 35 3.94 7.57 -18.84
C ARG A 35 2.93 7.68 -17.70
N LEU A 36 3.05 6.85 -16.66
CA LEU A 36 2.16 6.92 -15.50
C LEU A 36 2.20 8.31 -14.85
N LEU A 37 3.39 8.88 -14.66
CA LEU A 37 3.56 10.21 -14.06
C LEU A 37 2.99 11.33 -14.94
N ASP A 38 3.13 11.22 -16.26
CA ASP A 38 2.54 12.16 -17.21
C ASP A 38 1.00 12.06 -17.19
N THR A 39 0.43 10.86 -17.09
CA THR A 39 -1.02 10.66 -16.90
C THR A 39 -1.51 11.25 -15.57
N ILE A 40 -0.75 11.07 -14.47
CA ILE A 40 -1.06 11.69 -13.17
C ILE A 40 -1.00 13.23 -13.28
N ALA A 41 -0.02 13.78 -14.00
CA ALA A 41 0.11 15.21 -14.24
C ALA A 41 -1.10 15.78 -14.98
N ALA A 42 -1.51 15.14 -16.08
CA ALA A 42 -2.70 15.52 -16.85
C ALA A 42 -3.96 15.45 -15.98
N ALA A 43 -4.18 14.34 -15.27
CA ALA A 43 -5.30 14.18 -14.36
C ALA A 43 -5.31 15.22 -13.24
N ARG A 44 -4.14 15.65 -12.76
CA ARG A 44 -4.02 16.71 -11.76
C ARG A 44 -4.47 18.07 -12.30
N LEU A 45 -4.04 18.41 -13.51
CA LEU A 45 -4.30 19.71 -14.14
C LEU A 45 -5.74 19.84 -14.63
N ASP A 46 -6.26 18.80 -15.28
CA ASP A 46 -7.55 18.87 -15.98
C ASP A 46 -8.73 18.45 -15.11
N LEU A 47 -8.53 17.44 -14.25
CA LEU A 47 -9.57 16.82 -13.42
C LEU A 47 -9.45 17.15 -11.93
N ASN A 48 -8.40 17.88 -11.53
CA ASN A 48 -8.11 18.21 -10.13
C ASN A 48 -7.94 16.96 -9.24
N ILE A 49 -7.53 15.82 -9.81
CA ILE A 49 -7.21 14.59 -9.07
C ILE A 49 -5.88 14.77 -8.35
N SER A 50 -5.79 14.36 -7.08
CA SER A 50 -4.56 14.51 -6.28
C SER A 50 -4.03 13.16 -5.82
N CYS A 51 -2.77 12.87 -6.12
CA CYS A 51 -2.08 11.67 -5.69
C CYS A 51 -1.16 11.98 -4.51
N TYR A 52 -1.16 11.11 -3.50
CA TYR A 52 -0.42 11.28 -2.25
C TYR A 52 0.40 10.04 -1.92
N MET A 53 1.45 10.22 -1.13
CA MET A 53 2.23 9.11 -0.56
C MET A 53 2.81 9.52 0.81
N PRO A 54 2.91 8.60 1.78
CA PRO A 54 3.68 8.83 2.99
C PRO A 54 5.17 9.07 2.67
N PRO A 55 5.86 10.02 3.33
CA PRO A 55 7.26 10.32 3.02
C PRO A 55 8.24 9.15 3.19
N SER A 56 8.00 8.22 4.12
CA SER A 56 8.84 7.02 4.27
C SER A 56 8.75 6.10 3.06
N ILE A 57 7.54 5.87 2.57
CA ILE A 57 7.25 5.06 1.38
C ILE A 57 7.81 5.73 0.14
N ALA A 58 7.67 7.05 0.02
CA ALA A 58 8.25 7.81 -1.08
C ALA A 58 9.79 7.72 -1.12
N ALA A 59 10.44 7.84 0.05
CA ALA A 59 11.89 7.72 0.15
C ALA A 59 12.39 6.31 -0.20
N GLU A 60 11.66 5.27 0.19
CA GLU A 60 11.97 3.89 -0.19
C GLU A 60 11.81 3.68 -1.69
N LEU A 61 10.71 4.17 -2.28
CA LEU A 61 10.49 4.11 -3.72
C LEU A 61 11.61 4.83 -4.48
N GLU A 62 11.93 6.07 -4.11
CA GLU A 62 13.01 6.84 -4.74
C GLU A 62 14.35 6.08 -4.70
N HIS A 63 14.67 5.44 -3.57
CA HIS A 63 15.87 4.62 -3.45
C HIS A 63 15.85 3.45 -4.45
N ILE A 64 14.75 2.70 -4.50
CA ILE A 64 14.59 1.56 -5.42
C ILE A 64 14.70 2.02 -6.88
N LEU A 65 14.05 3.14 -7.24
CA LEU A 65 14.08 3.67 -8.60
C LEU A 65 15.51 4.10 -9.01
N ARG A 66 16.25 4.77 -8.11
CA ARG A 66 17.66 5.13 -8.33
C ARG A 66 18.54 3.90 -8.52
N GLU A 67 18.37 2.87 -7.69
CA GLU A 67 19.11 1.60 -7.83
C GLU A 67 18.83 0.90 -9.15
N ARG A 68 17.60 1.04 -9.68
CA ARG A 68 17.20 0.51 -10.99
C ARG A 68 17.60 1.39 -12.18
N GLY A 69 18.28 2.51 -11.93
CA GLY A 69 18.83 3.37 -12.97
C GLY A 69 17.82 4.34 -13.59
N VAL A 70 16.70 4.61 -12.94
CA VAL A 70 15.74 5.63 -13.38
C VAL A 70 16.37 7.02 -13.29
N SER A 71 16.18 7.85 -14.32
CA SER A 71 16.80 9.17 -14.43
C SER A 71 16.27 10.17 -13.40
N GLU A 72 17.08 11.20 -13.10
CA GLU A 72 16.67 12.31 -12.22
C GLU A 72 15.48 13.10 -12.78
N ASP A 73 15.30 13.12 -14.10
CA ASP A 73 14.18 13.83 -14.73
C ASP A 73 12.84 13.14 -14.37
N VAL A 74 12.79 11.81 -14.42
CA VAL A 74 11.61 11.02 -14.02
C VAL A 74 11.38 11.09 -12.51
N LEU A 75 12.45 11.04 -11.70
CA LEU A 75 12.34 11.25 -10.25
C LEU A 75 11.83 12.66 -9.90
N GLY A 76 12.25 13.68 -10.65
CA GLY A 76 11.74 15.04 -10.53
C GLY A 76 10.24 15.15 -10.85
N LYS A 77 9.75 14.39 -11.84
CA LYS A 77 8.31 14.27 -12.12
C LYS A 77 7.58 13.62 -10.94
N LEU A 78 8.11 12.53 -10.38
CA LEU A 78 7.52 11.87 -9.20
C LEU A 78 7.36 12.87 -8.03
N ASP A 79 8.42 13.61 -7.71
CA ASP A 79 8.43 14.61 -6.64
C ASP A 79 7.45 15.76 -6.86
N THR A 80 7.20 16.10 -8.13
CA THR A 80 6.30 17.19 -8.51
C THR A 80 4.83 16.76 -8.44
N TRP A 81 4.52 15.57 -8.93
CA TRP A 81 3.14 15.13 -9.16
C TRP A 81 2.55 14.25 -8.05
N VAL A 82 3.40 13.64 -7.22
CA VAL A 82 2.97 12.85 -6.05
C VAL A 82 3.24 13.62 -4.76
N ILE A 83 2.17 13.98 -4.07
CA ILE A 83 2.24 14.84 -2.88
C ILE A 83 2.67 14.00 -1.66
N LYS A 84 3.86 14.29 -1.14
CA LYS A 84 4.37 13.67 0.09
C LYS A 84 3.66 14.28 1.30
N LYS A 85 2.92 13.47 2.07
CA LYS A 85 2.20 13.92 3.26
C LYS A 85 2.26 12.88 4.37
N HIS A 86 2.66 13.30 5.56
CA HIS A 86 2.52 12.45 6.75
C HIS A 86 1.03 12.29 7.12
N PRO A 87 0.62 11.08 7.52
CA PRO A 87 -0.71 10.87 8.08
C PRO A 87 -0.86 11.64 9.40
N ASP A 88 -2.05 12.18 9.63
CA ASP A 88 -2.44 12.62 10.96
C ASP A 88 -2.64 11.38 11.85
N ARG A 89 -1.77 11.22 12.84
CA ARG A 89 -1.80 10.08 13.76
C ARG A 89 -2.61 10.36 15.03
N TYR A 90 -3.15 11.57 15.18
CA TYR A 90 -3.80 12.02 16.40
C TYR A 90 -5.32 12.15 16.23
N GLU A 91 -5.78 12.67 15.09
CA GLU A 91 -7.20 13.00 14.89
C GLU A 91 -7.95 12.02 13.95
N VAL A 92 -7.29 10.98 13.44
CA VAL A 92 -7.93 10.03 12.52
C VAL A 92 -8.80 9.01 13.25
N TYR A 93 -10.05 8.89 12.80
CA TYR A 93 -10.96 7.83 13.24
C TYR A 93 -10.52 6.47 12.69
N ILE A 94 -10.30 5.52 13.60
CA ILE A 94 -9.98 4.12 13.29
C ILE A 94 -11.20 3.25 13.63
N PRO A 95 -11.71 2.44 12.68
CA PRO A 95 -12.80 1.51 12.97
C PRO A 95 -12.41 0.50 14.06
N ALA A 96 -13.34 0.17 14.98
CA ALA A 96 -13.08 -0.78 16.05
C ALA A 96 -12.67 -2.17 15.54
N GLU A 97 -13.18 -2.59 14.37
CA GLU A 97 -12.82 -3.86 13.73
C GLU A 97 -11.32 -3.98 13.44
N VAL A 98 -10.67 -2.88 13.03
CA VAL A 98 -9.21 -2.82 12.83
C VAL A 98 -8.49 -3.12 14.15
N VAL A 99 -9.00 -2.59 15.26
CA VAL A 99 -8.42 -2.82 16.59
C VAL A 99 -8.66 -4.27 17.04
N TYR A 100 -9.85 -4.83 16.82
CA TYR A 100 -10.11 -6.24 17.12
C TYR A 100 -9.20 -7.18 16.33
N ARG A 101 -9.06 -6.95 15.02
CA ARG A 101 -8.13 -7.71 14.18
C ARG A 101 -6.69 -7.63 14.66
N PHE A 102 -6.25 -6.44 15.08
CA PHE A 102 -4.92 -6.28 15.68
C PHE A 102 -4.78 -7.11 16.97
N ILE A 103 -5.79 -7.11 17.85
CA ILE A 103 -5.78 -7.91 19.08
C ILE A 103 -5.71 -9.41 18.76
N ASP A 104 -6.47 -9.88 17.79
CA ASP A 104 -6.49 -11.28 17.37
C ASP A 104 -5.13 -11.69 16.80
N GLU A 105 -4.56 -10.89 15.89
CA GLU A 105 -3.22 -11.13 15.33
C GLU A 105 -2.14 -11.14 16.42
N MET A 106 -2.21 -10.22 17.39
CA MET A 106 -1.28 -10.20 18.53
C MET A 106 -1.43 -11.45 19.41
N SER A 107 -2.65 -11.92 19.62
CA SER A 107 -2.92 -13.14 20.37
C SER A 107 -2.36 -14.37 19.65
N ASP A 108 -2.56 -14.47 18.34
CA ASP A 108 -2.01 -15.53 17.52
C ASP A 108 -0.48 -15.50 17.46
N ARG A 109 0.10 -14.30 17.41
CA ARG A 109 1.54 -14.08 17.44
C ARG A 109 2.16 -14.56 18.76
N VAL A 110 1.52 -14.25 19.90
CA VAL A 110 1.92 -14.76 21.22
C VAL A 110 1.83 -16.29 21.24
N ASN A 111 0.76 -16.87 20.71
CA ASN A 111 0.58 -18.33 20.61
C ASN A 111 1.67 -18.99 19.75
N ARG A 112 2.05 -18.39 18.61
CA ARG A 112 3.18 -18.86 17.78
C ARG A 112 4.49 -18.82 18.56
N GLY A 113 4.79 -17.73 19.26
CA GLY A 113 5.97 -17.58 20.11
C GLY A 113 6.05 -18.62 21.23
N LEU A 114 4.91 -18.94 21.86
CA LEU A 114 4.81 -20.00 22.87
C LEU A 114 5.18 -21.37 22.28
N ARG A 115 4.63 -21.74 21.12
CA ARG A 115 4.94 -23.01 20.44
C ARG A 115 6.42 -23.14 20.09
N VAL A 116 7.06 -22.05 19.67
CA VAL A 116 8.51 -22.03 19.42
C VAL A 116 9.28 -22.28 20.72
N SER A 117 8.89 -21.62 21.80
CA SER A 117 9.51 -21.82 23.13
C SER A 117 9.37 -23.26 23.63
N GLU A 118 8.18 -23.85 23.50
CA GLU A 118 7.93 -25.26 23.85
C GLU A 118 8.83 -26.23 23.07
N LYS A 119 9.00 -25.99 21.76
CA LYS A 119 9.90 -26.80 20.91
C LYS A 119 11.35 -26.70 21.39
N ALA A 120 11.82 -25.50 21.75
CA ALA A 120 13.18 -25.31 22.25
C ALA A 120 13.41 -26.02 23.59
N VAL A 121 12.44 -25.98 24.51
CA VAL A 121 12.52 -26.71 25.79
C VAL A 121 12.63 -28.22 25.55
N ARG A 122 11.83 -28.78 24.64
CA ARG A 122 11.91 -30.21 24.27
C ARG A 122 13.27 -30.58 23.68
N LYS A 123 13.79 -29.77 22.74
CA LYS A 123 15.14 -29.98 22.16
C LYS A 123 16.23 -29.95 23.24
N ALA A 124 16.17 -29.02 24.19
CA ALA A 124 17.14 -28.92 25.27
C ALA A 124 17.15 -30.17 26.18
N GLU A 125 15.97 -30.69 26.52
CA GLU A 125 15.85 -31.92 27.31
C GLU A 125 16.35 -33.15 26.55
N GLU A 126 16.03 -33.28 25.26
CA GLU A 126 16.55 -34.36 24.41
C GLU A 126 18.08 -34.33 24.29
N SER A 127 18.65 -33.13 24.09
CA SER A 127 20.11 -32.96 24.02
C SER A 127 20.81 -33.34 25.33
N LYS A 128 20.20 -33.06 26.49
CA LYS A 128 20.70 -33.51 27.80
C LYS A 128 20.69 -35.04 27.95
N GLN A 129 19.66 -35.71 27.43
CA GLN A 129 19.53 -37.17 27.51
C GLN A 129 20.53 -37.90 26.60
N ARG A 130 20.91 -37.30 25.46
CA ARG A 130 21.85 -37.91 24.49
C ARG A 130 23.33 -37.70 24.84
N SER A 131 23.65 -36.72 25.68
CA SER A 131 25.04 -36.35 26.00
C SER A 131 25.56 -37.07 27.27
N ASN A 132 25.97 -38.33 27.12
CA ASN A 132 26.72 -39.10 28.12
C ASN A 132 28.20 -38.65 28.20
N GLY A 133 28.47 -37.39 28.60
CA GLY A 133 29.80 -36.95 29.06
C GLY A 133 30.63 -36.03 28.16
N GLY A 134 30.08 -35.48 27.07
CA GLY A 134 30.72 -34.42 26.26
C GLY A 134 30.27 -33.00 26.65
N SER A 135 31.00 -31.98 26.16
CA SER A 135 30.81 -30.53 26.43
C SER A 135 29.35 -30.03 26.33
N LYS A 136 28.64 -30.04 27.46
CA LYS A 136 27.22 -29.65 27.58
C LYS A 136 26.89 -28.19 27.21
N LEU A 137 27.87 -27.27 27.28
CA LEU A 137 27.60 -25.84 27.02
C LEU A 137 27.26 -25.57 25.55
N SER A 138 28.02 -26.15 24.61
CA SER A 138 27.85 -25.94 23.15
C SER A 138 26.44 -26.28 22.66
N ASP A 139 25.84 -27.36 23.17
CA ASP A 139 24.54 -27.84 22.68
C ASP A 139 23.37 -27.00 23.20
N VAL A 140 23.48 -26.49 24.43
CA VAL A 140 22.49 -25.55 24.99
C VAL A 140 22.58 -24.20 24.28
N ASP A 141 23.79 -23.71 24.01
CA ASP A 141 24.00 -22.45 23.30
C ASP A 141 23.42 -22.48 21.88
N LYS A 142 23.52 -23.63 21.18
CA LYS A 142 22.86 -23.84 19.88
C LYS A 142 21.33 -23.77 20.00
N VAL A 143 20.75 -24.46 20.97
CA VAL A 143 19.28 -24.42 21.20
C VAL A 143 18.82 -22.99 21.51
N ILE A 144 19.60 -22.21 22.26
CA ILE A 144 19.30 -20.80 22.55
C ILE A 144 19.36 -19.96 21.26
N SER A 145 20.37 -20.19 20.41
CA SER A 145 20.49 -19.50 19.12
C SER A 145 19.29 -19.79 18.22
N ASP A 146 18.97 -21.08 18.02
CA ASP A 146 17.83 -21.53 17.22
C ASP A 146 16.52 -20.94 17.75
N LEU A 147 16.30 -20.99 19.07
CA LEU A 147 15.13 -20.38 19.70
C LEU A 147 15.01 -18.90 19.36
N ARG A 148 16.11 -18.13 19.47
CA ARG A 148 16.08 -16.70 19.19
C ARG A 148 15.80 -16.39 17.73
N GLU A 149 16.26 -17.22 16.81
CA GLU A 149 16.00 -17.08 15.38
C GLU A 149 14.55 -17.45 15.04
N ASP A 150 14.13 -18.65 15.43
CA ASP A 150 12.78 -19.18 15.21
C ASP A 150 11.72 -18.27 15.84
N TYR A 151 11.98 -17.76 17.05
CA TYR A 151 11.04 -16.89 17.76
C TYR A 151 10.89 -15.55 17.04
N ARG A 152 11.99 -14.95 16.59
CA ARG A 152 11.94 -13.72 15.79
C ARG A 152 11.22 -13.95 14.46
N GLY A 153 11.43 -15.08 13.80
CA GLY A 153 10.73 -15.43 12.57
C GLY A 153 9.22 -15.58 12.78
N ALA A 154 8.83 -16.34 13.80
CA ALA A 154 7.43 -16.61 14.13
C ALA A 154 6.65 -15.35 14.55
N LEU A 155 7.32 -14.39 15.21
CA LEU A 155 6.71 -13.11 15.59
C LEU A 155 6.60 -12.11 14.44
N ARG A 156 7.41 -12.24 13.38
CA ARG A 156 7.36 -11.34 12.22
C ARG A 156 6.28 -11.71 11.21
N GLN A 157 5.86 -12.97 11.17
CA GLN A 157 4.74 -13.39 10.33
C GLN A 157 3.45 -12.72 10.81
N GLY A 158 2.74 -12.02 9.91
CA GLY A 158 1.48 -11.32 10.15
C GLY A 158 1.20 -10.27 9.06
N VAL A 159 -0.03 -9.78 8.96
CA VAL A 159 -0.51 -8.95 7.81
C VAL A 159 -0.28 -7.44 7.99
N LEU A 160 0.07 -6.98 9.20
CA LEU A 160 0.44 -5.58 9.46
C LEU A 160 1.83 -5.58 10.09
N ASP A 161 2.82 -5.92 9.28
CA ASP A 161 4.20 -6.12 9.70
C ASP A 161 5.05 -4.86 9.54
N SER A 162 4.64 -3.92 8.67
CA SER A 162 5.31 -2.65 8.45
C SER A 162 4.55 -1.45 9.02
N ARG A 163 5.29 -0.43 9.46
CA ARG A 163 4.74 0.86 9.90
C ARG A 163 4.27 1.67 8.68
N GLU A 164 4.94 1.45 7.58
CA GLU A 164 4.77 2.08 6.28
C GLU A 164 3.38 1.80 5.71
N ASP A 165 2.95 0.53 5.66
CA ASP A 165 1.61 0.15 5.17
C ASP A 165 0.51 0.75 6.06
N PHE A 166 0.74 0.80 7.36
CA PHE A 166 -0.18 1.46 8.28
C PHE A 166 -0.27 2.96 8.03
N ASP A 167 0.86 3.66 7.88
CA ASP A 167 0.88 5.09 7.57
C ASP A 167 0.17 5.38 6.24
N LEU A 168 0.28 4.49 5.24
CA LEU A 168 -0.45 4.57 3.97
C LEU A 168 -1.97 4.53 4.17
N LEU A 169 -2.45 3.55 4.93
CA LEU A 169 -3.89 3.37 5.20
C LEU A 169 -4.45 4.52 6.04
N ILE A 170 -3.70 5.01 7.03
CA ILE A 170 -4.11 6.16 7.85
C ILE A 170 -4.18 7.42 7.01
N LEU A 171 -3.21 7.66 6.13
CA LEU A 171 -3.24 8.80 5.22
C LEU A 171 -4.45 8.73 4.27
N ALA A 172 -4.76 7.54 3.76
CA ALA A 172 -5.93 7.34 2.90
C ALA A 172 -7.23 7.62 3.65
N ARG A 173 -7.33 7.17 4.90
CA ARG A 173 -8.48 7.44 5.78
C ARG A 173 -8.63 8.93 6.07
N GLU A 174 -7.55 9.61 6.45
CA GLU A 174 -7.52 11.05 6.71
C GLU A 174 -8.04 11.85 5.50
N LEU A 175 -7.57 11.50 4.30
CA LEU A 175 -7.87 12.25 3.08
C LEU A 175 -9.19 11.84 2.41
N ASN A 176 -9.88 10.81 2.91
CA ASN A 176 -10.97 10.12 2.23
C ASN A 176 -10.57 9.69 0.79
N ALA A 177 -9.34 9.21 0.66
CA ALA A 177 -8.72 8.85 -0.61
C ALA A 177 -8.91 7.36 -0.93
N GLY A 178 -8.84 7.02 -2.22
CA GLY A 178 -8.69 5.63 -2.65
C GLY A 178 -7.26 5.15 -2.49
N VAL A 179 -7.05 3.92 -2.02
CA VAL A 179 -5.73 3.29 -1.97
C VAL A 179 -5.43 2.62 -3.31
N VAL A 180 -4.26 2.88 -3.90
CA VAL A 180 -3.81 2.25 -5.15
C VAL A 180 -2.63 1.33 -4.85
N THR A 181 -2.82 0.02 -5.02
CA THR A 181 -1.82 -0.99 -4.65
C THR A 181 -2.06 -2.32 -5.38
N GLU A 182 -1.03 -3.12 -5.55
CA GLU A 182 -1.13 -4.55 -5.92
C GLU A 182 -0.98 -5.49 -4.72
N ASP A 183 -0.60 -4.96 -3.55
CA ASP A 183 -0.40 -5.74 -2.34
C ASP A 183 -1.74 -6.25 -1.78
N THR A 184 -1.86 -7.57 -1.67
CA THR A 184 -3.09 -8.22 -1.20
C THR A 184 -3.36 -8.02 0.29
N GLY A 185 -2.32 -7.83 1.10
CA GLY A 185 -2.41 -7.43 2.50
C GLY A 185 -2.98 -6.03 2.65
N ILE A 186 -2.44 -5.04 1.91
CA ILE A 186 -2.95 -3.67 1.93
C ILE A 186 -4.40 -3.62 1.43
N ILE A 187 -4.76 -4.38 0.39
CA ILE A 187 -6.16 -4.47 -0.10
C ILE A 187 -7.10 -5.00 0.99
N SER A 188 -6.69 -6.06 1.69
CA SER A 188 -7.46 -6.64 2.80
C SER A 188 -7.72 -5.60 3.90
N TRP A 189 -6.67 -4.89 4.33
CA TRP A 189 -6.81 -3.84 5.33
C TRP A 189 -7.62 -2.64 4.85
N ALA A 190 -7.46 -2.22 3.60
CA ALA A 190 -8.27 -1.15 3.03
C ALA A 190 -9.78 -1.48 3.16
N ALA A 191 -10.17 -2.74 2.98
CA ALA A 191 -11.55 -3.17 3.21
C ALA A 191 -11.98 -3.00 4.68
N ASP A 192 -11.13 -3.35 5.65
CA ASP A 192 -11.42 -3.22 7.08
C ASP A 192 -11.54 -1.77 7.53
N PHE A 193 -10.72 -0.90 6.95
CA PHE A 193 -10.78 0.54 7.18
C PHE A 193 -11.99 1.19 6.47
N GLY A 194 -12.73 0.43 5.65
CA GLY A 194 -13.83 0.92 4.83
C GLY A 194 -13.36 1.90 3.76
N LEU A 195 -12.15 1.72 3.24
CA LEU A 195 -11.53 2.55 2.20
C LEU A 195 -11.86 2.02 0.81
N ARG A 196 -11.99 2.94 -0.14
CA ARG A 196 -11.94 2.58 -1.56
C ARG A 196 -10.53 2.08 -1.86
N ASN A 197 -10.41 0.99 -2.62
CA ASN A 197 -9.14 0.54 -3.14
C ASN A 197 -9.24 0.28 -4.65
N LEU A 198 -8.12 0.38 -5.33
CA LEU A 198 -7.95 0.10 -6.73
C LEU A 198 -6.65 -0.68 -6.93
N ARG A 199 -6.70 -1.66 -7.83
CA ARG A 199 -5.50 -2.37 -8.28
C ARG A 199 -4.57 -1.42 -9.01
N GLY A 200 -3.28 -1.44 -8.67
CA GLY A 200 -2.26 -0.63 -9.33
C GLY A 200 -2.33 -0.70 -10.86
N ARG A 201 -2.46 -1.92 -11.41
CA ARG A 201 -2.60 -2.17 -12.85
C ARG A 201 -3.77 -1.46 -13.52
N ALA A 202 -4.85 -1.18 -12.78
CA ALA A 202 -6.06 -0.56 -13.32
C ALA A 202 -6.05 0.97 -13.19
N PHE A 203 -5.10 1.53 -12.44
CA PHE A 203 -5.04 2.97 -12.17
C PHE A 203 -4.70 3.82 -13.39
N PRO A 204 -3.70 3.47 -14.24
CA PRO A 204 -3.42 4.25 -15.46
C PRO A 204 -4.65 4.35 -16.36
N THR A 205 -5.28 3.20 -16.67
CA THR A 205 -6.47 3.13 -17.51
C THR A 205 -7.63 3.94 -16.95
N LEU A 206 -7.85 3.92 -15.63
CA LEU A 206 -8.90 4.72 -15.00
C LEU A 206 -8.68 6.23 -15.21
N LEU A 207 -7.43 6.71 -15.07
CA LEU A 207 -7.12 8.12 -15.29
C LEU A 207 -7.29 8.50 -16.76
N GLU A 208 -6.82 7.65 -17.67
CA GLU A 208 -6.96 7.83 -19.12
C GLU A 208 -8.44 7.90 -19.54
N GLU A 209 -9.28 6.99 -19.04
CA GLU A 209 -10.72 7.01 -19.31
C GLU A 209 -11.39 8.29 -18.81
N TYR A 210 -10.98 8.79 -17.63
CA TYR A 210 -11.51 10.06 -17.12
C TYR A 210 -11.10 11.26 -17.97
N LEU A 211 -9.86 11.27 -18.47
CA LEU A 211 -9.36 12.31 -19.36
C LEU A 211 -10.10 12.27 -20.71
N VAL A 212 -10.28 11.09 -21.31
CA VAL A 212 -11.05 10.93 -22.56
C VAL A 212 -12.52 11.35 -22.38
N ALA A 213 -13.12 11.05 -21.24
CA ALA A 213 -14.49 11.44 -20.94
C ALA A 213 -14.66 12.97 -20.78
N LEU A 214 -13.60 13.70 -20.42
CA LEU A 214 -13.62 15.16 -20.33
C LEU A 214 -13.78 15.80 -21.72
N ASP A 215 -13.13 15.22 -22.73
CA ASP A 215 -13.13 15.71 -24.12
C ASP A 215 -14.33 15.21 -24.93
N SER A 216 -15.04 14.18 -24.45
CA SER A 216 -16.19 13.58 -25.13
C SER A 216 -17.48 14.37 -24.87
N PRO A 217 -18.36 14.55 -25.88
CA PRO A 217 -19.66 15.16 -25.66
C PRO A 217 -20.46 14.31 -24.66
N ARG A 218 -20.89 14.94 -23.55
CA ARG A 218 -21.54 14.21 -22.45
C ARG A 218 -22.78 13.48 -22.99
N PRO A 219 -22.91 12.16 -22.79
CA PRO A 219 -24.03 11.40 -23.33
C PRO A 219 -25.39 11.84 -22.74
N TRP A 220 -25.38 12.50 -21.58
CA TRP A 220 -26.57 12.95 -20.85
C TRP A 220 -27.02 14.38 -21.18
N THR A 221 -26.27 15.14 -21.98
CA THR A 221 -26.67 16.52 -22.37
C THR A 221 -27.64 16.56 -23.56
N LYS A 222 -28.14 15.43 -24.06
CA LYS A 222 -29.27 15.40 -24.99
C LYS A 222 -30.58 15.18 -24.22
N GLY A 223 -31.26 16.28 -23.91
CA GLY A 223 -32.67 16.27 -23.52
C GLY A 223 -33.00 17.09 -22.28
N ASP A 224 -32.89 18.41 -22.35
CA ASP A 224 -33.74 19.29 -21.53
C ASP A 224 -34.20 20.55 -22.31
N ASP A 225 -34.30 20.41 -23.64
CA ASP A 225 -34.94 21.40 -24.51
C ASP A 225 -36.34 20.87 -24.88
N GLY A 226 -37.26 20.90 -23.93
CA GLY A 226 -38.57 20.27 -24.15
C GLY A 226 -39.68 20.58 -23.16
N VAL A 227 -39.63 21.73 -22.47
CA VAL A 227 -40.84 22.29 -21.87
C VAL A 227 -41.32 23.42 -22.77
N ASP A 228 -42.33 23.11 -23.58
CA ASP A 228 -43.11 24.07 -24.35
C ASP A 228 -43.85 25.02 -23.36
N PRO A 229 -43.51 26.31 -23.31
CA PRO A 229 -44.13 27.24 -22.36
C PRO A 229 -45.59 27.60 -22.71
N ASP A 230 -46.11 27.17 -23.86
CA ASP A 230 -47.47 27.50 -24.32
C ASP A 230 -48.50 26.35 -24.13
N ARG A 231 -48.21 25.35 -23.28
CA ARG A 231 -49.23 24.42 -22.77
C ARG A 231 -49.75 24.85 -21.40
N LEU A 232 -50.64 25.86 -21.42
CA LEU A 232 -51.68 26.10 -20.42
C LEU A 232 -53.04 26.19 -21.12
#